data_AF-F0YH95-F1
#
_entry.id   AF-F0YH95-F1
#
_cell.length_a   1.000
_cell.length_b   1.000
_cell.length_c   1.000
_cell.angle_alpha   90.00
_cell.angle_beta   90.00
_cell.angle_gamma   90.00
#
_symmetry.space_group_name_H-M   'P 1'
#
loop_
_entity.id
_entity.type
_entity.pdbx_description
1 polymer ?
#
loop_
_entity_poly.entity_id
_entity_poly.type
_entity_poly.pdbx_seq_one_letter_code
_entity_poly.pdbx_strand_id
1 'polypeptide(L)'
;MVRGARAAALCVAAAAAARWCAFVLAPLPVGEPARPLDDGAYDLVDVAAPVAAGWRLRVLAGLFRVDALYPALARFLLNANGVDRVRSLARAVPERVPSRPLPLVRLGAAEYERQVAAAAAWSPDVAPRAPRRRWSVEDYARAYRSGATTPAAVAEALLAAVPRLEAALGRVFAHCDAAAVRAQAAAATRRLAAGAPRSVFDGVPVAVKDMIAVAGFPKYSGAFPSGRGPEPRDDPVVARLRDAGAIVVGATVMTEFGISPIGWNAHYGGARNPWDADRYAGGSSTGSAVAVAAGLLPVAVGFDGGGSVRVPAALTGLYGLAAGFARVPFRTEAPCSMTHAGPFATTARDAELALVYALISAPAADGEGTHTTTTLYRPPPPSGAEPPRRMRLGVLRGAIDDSEPDVRDAVEAALAALAEDHELVDVAIPHLMTLSLAGARGG
;
A
#
# COMPACT_ATOMS: atom_id res chain seq x y z
N MET A 1 26.82 15.82 30.11
CA MET A 1 27.68 14.99 29.23
C MET A 1 26.96 13.78 28.60
N VAL A 2 26.00 13.12 29.25
CA VAL A 2 25.32 11.91 28.71
C VAL A 2 24.27 12.18 27.59
N ARG A 3 23.77 13.42 27.45
CA ARG A 3 22.82 13.81 26.38
C ARG A 3 23.48 14.05 25.01
N GLY A 4 24.76 14.43 24.97
CA GLY A 4 25.48 14.70 23.71
C GLY A 4 25.96 13.44 22.97
N ALA A 5 26.31 12.37 23.70
CA ALA A 5 26.77 11.12 23.12
C ALA A 5 25.65 10.31 22.43
N ARG A 6 24.40 10.42 22.91
CA ARG A 6 23.23 9.81 22.25
C ARG A 6 22.84 10.56 20.97
N ALA A 7 22.93 11.89 20.95
CA ALA A 7 22.68 12.69 19.75
C ALA A 7 23.72 12.42 18.65
N ALA A 8 25.00 12.24 19.01
CA ALA A 8 26.06 11.87 18.07
C ALA A 8 25.88 10.46 17.49
N ALA A 9 25.48 9.48 18.31
CA ALA A 9 25.17 8.13 17.83
C ALA A 9 23.92 8.07 16.91
N LEU A 10 22.99 9.03 17.05
CA LEU A 10 21.73 9.12 16.30
C LEU A 10 21.88 9.85 14.95
N CYS A 11 22.73 10.89 14.86
CA CYS A 11 23.13 11.45 13.56
C CYS A 11 23.86 10.40 12.70
N VAL A 12 24.60 9.49 13.33
CA VAL A 12 25.30 8.39 12.66
C VAL A 12 24.32 7.31 12.16
N ALA A 13 23.21 7.05 12.87
CA ALA A 13 22.19 6.09 12.42
C ALA A 13 21.34 6.61 11.24
N ALA A 14 21.00 7.90 11.23
CA ALA A 14 20.34 8.54 10.10
C ALA A 14 21.28 8.63 8.88
N ALA A 15 22.57 8.91 9.10
CA ALA A 15 23.60 8.83 8.05
C ALA A 15 23.81 7.39 7.55
N ALA A 16 23.63 6.38 8.40
CA ALA A 16 23.72 4.97 8.02
C ALA A 16 22.50 4.50 7.20
N ALA A 17 21.28 4.93 7.53
CA ALA A 17 20.08 4.67 6.73
C ALA A 17 20.15 5.41 5.38
N ALA A 18 20.61 6.68 5.40
CA ALA A 18 20.88 7.44 4.19
C ALA A 18 21.99 6.82 3.33
N ARG A 19 23.04 6.24 3.94
CA ARG A 19 24.07 5.46 3.22
C ARG A 19 23.54 4.12 2.69
N TRP A 20 22.63 3.46 3.40
CA TRP A 20 22.02 2.21 2.94
C TRP A 20 21.10 2.46 1.74
N CYS A 21 20.27 3.49 1.77
CA CYS A 21 19.46 3.93 0.62
C CYS A 21 20.33 4.48 -0.52
N ALA A 22 21.36 5.29 -0.23
CA ALA A 22 22.29 5.78 -1.26
C ALA A 22 23.13 4.66 -1.91
N PHE A 23 23.30 3.52 -1.22
CA PHE A 23 24.04 2.35 -1.70
C PHE A 23 23.21 1.43 -2.60
N VAL A 24 21.92 1.24 -2.32
CA VAL A 24 20.98 0.58 -3.26
C VAL A 24 21.09 1.24 -4.65
N LEU A 25 21.30 2.56 -4.65
CA LEU A 25 21.45 3.41 -5.82
C LEU A 25 22.90 3.54 -6.36
N ALA A 26 23.93 3.01 -5.68
CA ALA A 26 25.33 3.17 -6.08
C ALA A 26 25.84 2.03 -7.01
N PRO A 27 26.67 2.33 -8.03
CA PRO A 27 27.26 1.32 -8.88
C PRO A 27 28.43 0.60 -8.18
N LEU A 28 28.21 -0.61 -7.66
CA LEU A 28 29.30 -1.48 -7.20
C LEU A 28 29.99 -2.22 -8.36
N PRO A 29 31.30 -2.44 -8.37
CA PRO A 29 31.94 -3.30 -9.36
C PRO A 29 31.51 -4.77 -9.14
N VAL A 30 30.82 -5.34 -10.12
CA VAL A 30 30.46 -6.77 -10.20
C VAL A 30 31.11 -7.27 -11.49
N GLY A 31 31.69 -8.48 -11.45
CA GLY A 31 32.46 -9.08 -12.55
C GLY A 31 31.65 -9.33 -13.83
N GLU A 32 32.32 -9.84 -14.86
CA GLU A 32 31.68 -10.13 -16.15
C GLU A 32 30.56 -11.19 -16.05
N PRO A 33 29.52 -11.11 -16.89
CA PRO A 33 28.40 -12.05 -16.90
C PRO A 33 28.85 -13.49 -17.07
N ALA A 34 28.29 -14.42 -16.29
CA ALA A 34 28.64 -15.83 -16.40
C ALA A 34 27.79 -16.62 -17.41
N ARG A 35 26.60 -16.14 -17.84
CA ARG A 35 25.68 -16.92 -18.71
C ARG A 35 24.81 -16.05 -19.65
N PRO A 36 24.42 -16.57 -20.84
CA PRO A 36 23.39 -15.96 -21.70
C PRO A 36 22.00 -16.01 -21.02
N LEU A 37 21.13 -15.08 -21.39
CA LEU A 37 19.74 -15.01 -20.93
C LEU A 37 18.85 -15.91 -21.80
N ASP A 38 18.05 -16.77 -21.17
CA ASP A 38 17.06 -17.65 -21.81
C ASP A 38 15.74 -16.89 -22.02
N ASP A 39 15.15 -17.00 -23.21
CA ASP A 39 14.13 -16.08 -23.75
C ASP A 39 12.66 -16.56 -23.56
N GLY A 40 12.42 -17.75 -23.01
CA GLY A 40 11.08 -18.36 -23.00
C GLY A 40 10.53 -18.92 -21.69
N ALA A 41 11.34 -19.11 -20.64
CA ALA A 41 10.92 -19.87 -19.45
C ALA A 41 10.62 -19.00 -18.21
N TYR A 42 9.69 -19.47 -17.37
CA TYR A 42 9.52 -18.98 -15.99
C TYR A 42 10.80 -19.26 -15.21
N ASP A 43 11.48 -18.21 -14.75
CA ASP A 43 12.85 -18.26 -14.24
C ASP A 43 12.96 -17.89 -12.75
N LEU A 44 11.89 -18.08 -11.95
CA LEU A 44 11.97 -17.81 -10.51
C LEU A 44 13.01 -18.73 -9.88
N VAL A 45 13.95 -18.13 -9.14
CA VAL A 45 15.02 -18.83 -8.44
C VAL A 45 14.96 -18.41 -6.97
N ASP A 46 15.17 -19.37 -6.08
CA ASP A 46 15.27 -19.11 -4.65
C ASP A 46 16.30 -18.02 -4.33
N VAL A 47 15.92 -17.14 -3.41
CA VAL A 47 16.83 -16.15 -2.82
C VAL A 47 17.60 -16.81 -1.69
N ALA A 48 18.93 -16.88 -1.85
CA ALA A 48 19.83 -17.38 -0.83
C ALA A 48 20.20 -16.24 0.14
N ALA A 49 19.59 -16.25 1.33
CA ALA A 49 19.92 -15.33 2.42
C ALA A 49 19.87 -16.05 3.78
N PRO A 50 20.75 -15.68 4.73
CA PRO A 50 20.71 -16.25 6.07
C PRO A 50 19.46 -15.79 6.82
N VAL A 51 18.70 -16.74 7.37
CA VAL A 51 17.59 -16.45 8.28
C VAL A 51 18.14 -16.27 9.70
N ALA A 52 18.04 -15.05 10.23
CA ALA A 52 18.54 -14.72 11.55
C ALA A 52 17.52 -13.91 12.35
N ALA A 53 17.41 -14.20 13.65
CA ALA A 53 16.56 -13.48 14.59
C ALA A 53 17.31 -13.20 15.91
N GLY A 54 16.78 -12.26 16.71
CA GLY A 54 17.31 -11.95 18.03
C GLY A 54 18.79 -11.54 18.01
N TRP A 55 19.60 -12.17 18.87
CA TRP A 55 21.03 -11.84 18.97
C TRP A 55 21.82 -12.19 17.71
N ARG A 56 21.45 -13.26 16.98
CA ARG A 56 22.11 -13.65 15.73
C ARG A 56 21.94 -12.58 14.67
N LEU A 57 20.74 -12.01 14.56
CA LEU A 57 20.47 -10.88 13.66
C LEU A 57 21.27 -9.64 14.05
N ARG A 58 21.42 -9.35 15.35
CA ARG A 58 22.25 -8.23 15.83
C ARG A 58 23.72 -8.39 15.45
N VAL A 59 24.27 -9.59 15.59
CA VAL A 59 25.64 -9.90 15.17
C VAL A 59 25.78 -9.71 13.65
N LEU A 60 24.88 -10.31 12.86
CA LEU A 60 24.90 -10.17 11.40
C LEU A 60 24.81 -8.71 10.97
N ALA A 61 23.85 -7.95 11.50
CA ALA A 61 23.71 -6.52 11.24
C ALA A 61 24.95 -5.72 11.66
N GLY A 62 25.62 -6.11 12.75
CA GLY A 62 26.89 -5.54 13.18
C GLY A 62 28.00 -5.75 12.17
N LEU A 63 28.10 -6.93 11.55
CA LEU A 63 29.09 -7.20 10.50
C LEU A 63 28.88 -6.31 9.27
N PHE A 64 27.62 -6.07 8.87
CA PHE A 64 27.28 -5.15 7.78
C PHE A 64 27.58 -3.68 8.09
N ARG A 65 27.90 -3.33 9.35
CA ARG A 65 28.32 -1.97 9.75
C ARG A 65 29.84 -1.79 9.77
N VAL A 66 30.62 -2.86 9.57
CA VAL A 66 32.07 -2.77 9.51
C VAL A 66 32.48 -2.40 8.08
N ASP A 67 32.94 -1.17 7.88
CA ASP A 67 33.27 -0.62 6.55
C ASP A 67 34.20 -1.53 5.74
N ALA A 68 35.16 -2.21 6.38
CA ALA A 68 36.09 -3.13 5.71
C ALA A 68 35.45 -4.46 5.27
N LEU A 69 34.42 -4.95 5.98
CA LEU A 69 33.75 -6.21 5.67
C LEU A 69 32.59 -6.02 4.71
N TYR A 70 31.94 -4.86 4.78
CA TYR A 70 30.72 -4.56 4.06
C TYR A 70 30.81 -4.82 2.54
N PRO A 71 31.83 -4.34 1.79
CA PRO A 71 31.90 -4.59 0.35
C PRO A 71 31.95 -6.07 -0.01
N ALA A 72 32.68 -6.87 0.78
CA ALA A 72 32.81 -8.30 0.56
C ALA A 72 31.49 -9.04 0.85
N LEU A 73 30.85 -8.72 1.98
CA LEU A 73 29.56 -9.31 2.38
C LEU A 73 28.44 -8.95 1.41
N ALA A 74 28.33 -7.68 1.02
CA ALA A 74 27.36 -7.22 0.05
C ALA A 74 27.58 -7.87 -1.32
N ARG A 75 28.82 -7.90 -1.81
CA ARG A 75 29.15 -8.56 -3.09
C ARG A 75 28.82 -10.05 -3.06
N PHE A 76 29.13 -10.74 -1.95
CA PHE A 76 28.80 -12.15 -1.78
C PHE A 76 27.29 -12.39 -1.90
N LEU A 77 26.47 -11.67 -1.13
CA LEU A 77 25.01 -11.83 -1.19
C LEU A 77 24.44 -11.46 -2.56
N LEU A 78 24.90 -10.35 -3.15
CA LEU A 78 24.42 -9.90 -4.45
C LEU A 78 24.76 -10.89 -5.57
N ASN A 79 25.96 -11.47 -5.55
CA ASN A 79 26.36 -12.49 -6.53
C ASN A 79 25.64 -13.82 -6.29
N ALA A 80 25.47 -14.23 -5.04
CA ALA A 80 24.73 -15.44 -4.68
C ALA A 80 23.27 -15.37 -5.16
N ASN A 81 22.72 -14.16 -5.27
CA ASN A 81 21.35 -13.88 -5.71
C ASN A 81 21.27 -13.34 -7.15
N GLY A 82 22.32 -13.52 -7.97
CA GLY A 82 22.24 -13.31 -9.42
C GLY A 82 22.09 -11.85 -9.87
N VAL A 83 22.58 -10.86 -9.10
CA VAL A 83 22.49 -9.44 -9.50
C VAL A 83 23.22 -9.14 -10.82
N ASP A 84 24.21 -9.96 -11.18
CA ASP A 84 24.96 -9.87 -12.44
C ASP A 84 24.05 -10.08 -13.66
N ARG A 85 23.00 -10.89 -13.52
CA ARG A 85 21.97 -11.08 -14.57
C ARG A 85 21.26 -9.78 -14.92
N VAL A 86 20.97 -8.94 -13.93
CA VAL A 86 20.33 -7.63 -14.12
C VAL A 86 21.17 -6.74 -15.03
N ARG A 87 22.49 -6.70 -14.84
CA ARG A 87 23.40 -5.89 -15.67
C ARG A 87 23.58 -6.46 -17.06
N SER A 88 23.52 -7.77 -17.18
CA SER A 88 23.61 -8.46 -18.46
C SER A 88 22.38 -8.15 -19.30
N LEU A 89 21.18 -8.23 -18.69
CA LEU A 89 19.93 -7.83 -19.30
C LEU A 89 19.95 -6.34 -19.68
N ALA A 90 20.33 -5.46 -18.76
CA ALA A 90 20.39 -4.01 -19.03
C ALA A 90 21.31 -3.64 -20.20
N ARG A 91 22.37 -4.43 -20.46
CA ARG A 91 23.27 -4.24 -21.62
C ARG A 91 22.71 -4.83 -22.92
N ALA A 92 21.88 -5.87 -22.82
CA ALA A 92 21.27 -6.53 -23.97
C ALA A 92 20.03 -5.80 -24.50
N VAL A 93 19.38 -4.96 -23.68
CA VAL A 93 18.20 -4.18 -24.09
C VAL A 93 18.63 -3.03 -25.02
N PRO A 94 18.20 -3.03 -26.30
CA PRO A 94 18.71 -2.10 -27.31
C PRO A 94 18.19 -0.66 -27.20
N GLU A 95 17.12 -0.42 -26.43
CA GLU A 95 16.53 0.91 -26.24
C GLU A 95 16.59 1.36 -24.78
N ARG A 96 16.80 2.67 -24.56
CA ARG A 96 16.55 3.28 -23.25
C ARG A 96 15.05 3.20 -22.97
N VAL A 97 14.61 2.14 -22.30
CA VAL A 97 13.25 2.03 -21.77
C VAL A 97 12.98 3.32 -20.98
N PRO A 98 11.96 4.11 -21.32
CA PRO A 98 11.66 5.32 -20.59
C PRO A 98 11.50 4.97 -19.11
N SER A 99 12.15 5.73 -18.22
CA SER A 99 12.01 5.56 -16.76
C SER A 99 10.59 5.87 -16.23
N ARG A 100 9.69 6.26 -17.13
CA ARG A 100 8.28 6.54 -16.87
C ARG A 100 7.44 5.64 -17.76
N PRO A 101 6.52 4.84 -17.21
CA PRO A 101 5.59 4.07 -18.05
C PRO A 101 4.79 5.04 -18.91
N LEU A 102 4.93 4.92 -20.22
CA LEU A 102 4.18 5.64 -21.26
C LEU A 102 3.21 4.67 -21.94
N PRO A 103 2.04 5.13 -22.42
CA PRO A 103 1.66 6.53 -22.56
C PRO A 103 0.94 7.08 -21.32
N LEU A 104 1.34 8.29 -20.94
CA LEU A 104 0.64 9.09 -19.96
C LEU A 104 -0.50 9.86 -20.67
N VAL A 105 -1.72 9.33 -20.69
CA VAL A 105 -2.90 9.96 -21.33
C VAL A 105 -3.67 10.90 -20.37
N ARG A 106 -3.61 12.22 -20.58
CA ARG A 106 -4.31 13.21 -19.72
C ARG A 106 -5.81 13.31 -20.05
N LEU A 107 -6.67 13.29 -19.02
CA LEU A 107 -8.09 13.63 -19.17
C LEU A 107 -8.28 15.16 -19.18
N GLY A 108 -9.25 15.66 -19.96
CA GLY A 108 -9.72 17.04 -19.82
C GLY A 108 -10.53 17.23 -18.53
N ALA A 109 -10.53 18.43 -17.97
CA ALA A 109 -11.21 18.75 -16.70
C ALA A 109 -12.69 18.34 -16.67
N ALA A 110 -13.43 18.56 -17.76
CA ALA A 110 -14.84 18.22 -17.86
C ALA A 110 -15.12 16.69 -17.85
N GLU A 111 -14.22 15.89 -18.43
CA GLU A 111 -14.34 14.42 -18.37
C GLU A 111 -14.03 13.90 -16.97
N TYR A 112 -13.06 14.51 -16.29
CA TYR A 112 -12.77 14.22 -14.90
C TYR A 112 -13.95 14.53 -13.96
N GLU A 113 -14.54 15.72 -14.06
CA GLU A 113 -15.70 16.12 -13.23
C GLU A 113 -16.89 15.18 -13.45
N ARG A 114 -17.16 14.79 -14.70
CA ARG A 114 -18.20 13.79 -15.01
C ARG A 114 -17.95 12.48 -14.30
N GLN A 115 -16.71 12.01 -14.27
CA GLN A 115 -16.39 10.72 -13.68
C GLN A 115 -16.42 10.75 -12.15
N VAL A 116 -16.00 11.85 -11.51
CA VAL A 116 -16.20 12.05 -10.07
C VAL A 116 -17.68 12.11 -9.73
N ALA A 117 -18.48 12.82 -10.52
CA ALA A 117 -19.92 12.88 -10.34
C ALA A 117 -20.58 11.51 -10.54
N ALA A 118 -20.14 10.72 -11.53
CA ALA A 118 -20.61 9.36 -11.76
C ALA A 118 -20.27 8.43 -10.60
N ALA A 119 -19.05 8.52 -10.06
CA ALA A 119 -18.65 7.78 -8.86
C ALA A 119 -19.45 8.23 -7.63
N ALA A 120 -19.72 9.52 -7.47
CA ALA A 120 -20.50 10.05 -6.35
C ALA A 120 -22.00 9.69 -6.46
N ALA A 121 -22.53 9.62 -7.68
CA ALA A 121 -23.91 9.22 -7.97
C ALA A 121 -24.11 7.70 -8.01
N TRP A 122 -23.01 6.94 -7.97
CA TRP A 122 -23.03 5.50 -8.01
C TRP A 122 -23.64 4.92 -6.74
N SER A 123 -24.60 4.01 -6.90
CA SER A 123 -25.22 3.26 -5.79
C SER A 123 -25.51 1.83 -6.25
N PRO A 124 -25.13 0.80 -5.49
CA PRO A 124 -25.41 -0.58 -5.83
C PRO A 124 -26.80 -0.97 -5.38
N ASP A 125 -27.39 -1.93 -6.10
CA ASP A 125 -28.50 -2.69 -5.58
C ASP A 125 -28.02 -3.51 -4.37
N VAL A 126 -28.60 -3.21 -3.21
CA VAL A 126 -28.16 -3.77 -1.93
C VAL A 126 -28.78 -5.15 -1.79
N ALA A 127 -28.11 -6.18 -2.31
CA ALA A 127 -28.49 -7.55 -1.98
C ALA A 127 -28.55 -7.70 -0.43
N PRO A 128 -29.50 -8.47 0.11
CA PRO A 128 -29.71 -8.61 1.55
C PRO A 128 -28.44 -9.01 2.31
N ARG A 129 -28.32 -8.54 3.56
CA ARG A 129 -27.16 -8.73 4.43
C ARG A 129 -26.88 -10.23 4.66
N ALA A 130 -25.81 -10.74 4.07
CA ALA A 130 -25.25 -12.02 4.49
C ALA A 130 -24.79 -11.93 5.96
N PRO A 131 -25.04 -12.95 6.80
CA PRO A 131 -24.55 -12.96 8.18
C PRO A 131 -23.02 -12.90 8.17
N ARG A 132 -22.44 -11.93 8.89
CA ARG A 132 -20.99 -11.67 9.07
C ARG A 132 -20.25 -10.83 8.01
N ARG A 133 -20.94 -10.03 7.18
CA ARG A 133 -20.25 -9.01 6.35
C ARG A 133 -19.75 -7.82 7.20
N ARG A 134 -18.53 -7.34 6.92
CA ARG A 134 -18.00 -6.07 7.47
C ARG A 134 -18.80 -4.87 6.95
N TRP A 135 -18.78 -3.77 7.70
CA TRP A 135 -19.46 -2.53 7.28
C TRP A 135 -18.67 -1.86 6.17
N SER A 136 -19.35 -1.47 5.10
CA SER A 136 -18.77 -0.68 4.01
C SER A 136 -19.07 0.81 4.16
N VAL A 137 -18.35 1.67 3.42
CA VAL A 137 -18.58 3.13 3.34
C VAL A 137 -20.07 3.46 3.20
N GLU A 138 -20.78 2.73 2.34
CA GLU A 138 -22.21 2.94 2.08
C GLU A 138 -23.11 2.56 3.26
N ASP A 139 -22.72 1.54 4.03
CA ASP A 139 -23.49 1.12 5.21
C ASP A 139 -23.43 2.21 6.28
N TYR A 140 -22.27 2.84 6.47
CA TYR A 140 -22.13 4.04 7.31
C TYR A 140 -22.99 5.18 6.77
N ALA A 141 -22.87 5.52 5.49
CA ALA A 141 -23.62 6.60 4.88
C ALA A 141 -25.14 6.40 4.99
N ARG A 142 -25.62 5.16 4.79
CA ARG A 142 -27.04 4.79 4.96
C ARG A 142 -27.49 4.95 6.42
N ALA A 143 -26.70 4.45 7.37
CA ALA A 143 -27.03 4.52 8.79
C ALA A 143 -27.06 5.96 9.32
N TYR A 144 -26.18 6.83 8.78
CA TYR A 144 -26.21 8.27 9.08
C TYR A 144 -27.43 8.96 8.49
N ARG A 145 -27.74 8.70 7.20
CA ARG A 145 -28.92 9.28 6.54
C ARG A 145 -30.24 8.87 7.19
N SER A 146 -30.34 7.61 7.65
CA SER A 146 -31.54 7.12 8.31
C SER A 146 -31.65 7.54 9.79
N GLY A 147 -30.63 8.20 10.34
CA GLY A 147 -30.56 8.54 11.76
C GLY A 147 -30.38 7.32 12.69
N ALA A 148 -30.03 6.14 12.16
CA ALA A 148 -29.80 4.94 12.98
C ALA A 148 -28.56 5.08 13.88
N THR A 149 -27.60 5.91 13.46
CA THR A 149 -26.45 6.33 14.27
C THR A 149 -25.94 7.67 13.76
N THR A 150 -24.92 8.23 14.41
CA THR A 150 -24.27 9.48 14.01
C THR A 150 -22.76 9.27 13.88
N PRO A 151 -22.05 10.09 13.09
CA PRO A 151 -20.60 10.05 13.04
C PRO A 151 -19.95 10.24 14.42
N ALA A 152 -20.51 11.09 15.28
CA ALA A 152 -20.03 11.27 16.66
C ALA A 152 -20.14 9.98 17.48
N ALA A 153 -21.27 9.28 17.41
CA ALA A 153 -21.45 8.00 18.10
C ALA A 153 -20.49 6.93 17.57
N VAL A 154 -20.32 6.85 16.24
CA VAL A 154 -19.35 5.94 15.60
C VAL A 154 -17.92 6.26 16.04
N ALA A 155 -17.55 7.54 16.11
CA ALA A 155 -16.21 7.94 16.52
C ALA A 155 -15.89 7.54 17.97
N GLU A 156 -16.82 7.71 18.91
CA GLU A 156 -16.61 7.24 20.29
C GLU A 156 -16.49 5.71 20.37
N ALA A 157 -17.34 4.98 19.65
CA ALA A 157 -17.28 3.53 19.59
C ALA A 157 -15.95 3.04 19.00
N LEU A 158 -15.47 3.69 17.93
CA LEU A 158 -14.19 3.40 17.30
C LEU A 158 -13.03 3.67 18.27
N LEU A 159 -12.99 4.86 18.88
CA LEU A 159 -11.92 5.23 19.83
C LEU A 159 -11.88 4.28 21.04
N ALA A 160 -13.03 3.80 21.51
CA ALA A 160 -13.10 2.79 22.56
C ALA A 160 -12.67 1.39 22.10
N ALA A 161 -12.79 1.07 20.80
CA ALA A 161 -12.39 -0.20 20.22
C ALA A 161 -10.89 -0.29 19.93
N VAL A 162 -10.21 0.82 19.64
CA VAL A 162 -8.76 0.83 19.31
C VAL A 162 -7.93 0.10 20.37
N PRO A 163 -8.00 0.42 21.68
CA PRO A 163 -7.14 -0.24 22.67
C PRO A 163 -7.43 -1.74 22.80
N ARG A 164 -8.69 -2.16 22.59
CA ARG A 164 -9.08 -3.58 22.65
C ARG A 164 -8.52 -4.35 21.47
N LEU A 165 -8.58 -3.76 20.28
CA LEU A 165 -7.98 -4.32 19.08
C LEU A 165 -6.46 -4.44 19.24
N GLU A 166 -5.81 -3.38 19.72
CA GLU A 166 -4.35 -3.37 19.88
C GLU A 166 -3.87 -4.32 20.98
N ALA A 167 -4.68 -4.56 22.02
CA ALA A 167 -4.39 -5.59 23.01
C ALA A 167 -4.46 -7.01 22.41
N ALA A 168 -5.37 -7.25 21.46
CA ALA A 168 -5.56 -8.56 20.85
C ALA A 168 -4.58 -8.84 19.71
N LEU A 169 -4.34 -7.85 18.84
CA LEU A 169 -3.59 -8.02 17.59
C LEU A 169 -2.30 -7.20 17.56
N GLY A 170 -1.95 -6.48 18.62
CA GLY A 170 -0.81 -5.57 18.60
C GLY A 170 -1.12 -4.23 17.92
N ARG A 171 -0.14 -3.33 17.95
CA ARG A 171 -0.32 -1.92 17.60
C ARG A 171 -0.74 -1.73 16.15
N VAL A 172 -1.81 -0.96 15.93
CA VAL A 172 -2.39 -0.66 14.62
C VAL A 172 -2.10 0.79 14.22
N PHE A 173 -2.11 1.73 15.17
CA PHE A 173 -1.84 3.14 14.91
C PHE A 173 -0.45 3.55 15.43
N ALA A 174 0.36 4.12 14.54
CA ALA A 174 1.57 4.84 14.93
C ALA A 174 1.18 6.15 15.64
N HIS A 175 0.13 6.82 15.15
CA HIS A 175 -0.43 8.02 15.74
C HIS A 175 -1.95 8.07 15.54
N CYS A 176 -2.70 8.46 16.58
CA CYS A 176 -4.14 8.65 16.57
C CYS A 176 -4.49 9.76 17.58
N ASP A 177 -5.09 10.86 17.12
CA ASP A 177 -5.51 11.97 17.98
C ASP A 177 -7.01 11.89 18.24
N ALA A 178 -7.38 11.42 19.43
CA ALA A 178 -8.77 11.26 19.83
C ALA A 178 -9.56 12.59 19.84
N ALA A 179 -8.92 13.71 20.18
CA ALA A 179 -9.58 15.01 20.18
C ALA A 179 -9.86 15.48 18.74
N ALA A 180 -8.89 15.31 17.84
CA ALA A 180 -9.08 15.61 16.42
C ALA A 180 -10.16 14.72 15.78
N VAL A 181 -10.22 13.43 16.12
CA VAL A 181 -11.26 12.50 15.65
C VAL A 181 -12.65 12.95 16.11
N ARG A 182 -12.80 13.29 17.39
CA ARG A 182 -14.07 13.81 17.93
C ARG A 182 -14.52 15.10 17.27
N ALA A 183 -13.58 16.03 17.05
CA ALA A 183 -13.88 17.30 16.39
C ALA A 183 -14.36 17.11 14.94
N GLN A 184 -13.68 16.25 14.17
CA GLN A 184 -14.09 15.87 12.82
C GLN A 184 -15.49 15.22 12.81
N ALA A 185 -15.74 14.29 13.74
CA ALA A 185 -17.01 13.59 13.86
C ALA A 185 -18.18 14.51 14.25
N ALA A 186 -17.95 15.46 15.16
CA ALA A 186 -18.94 16.46 15.54
C ALA A 186 -19.28 17.38 14.36
N ALA A 187 -18.29 17.77 13.56
CA ALA A 187 -18.51 18.58 12.37
C ALA A 187 -19.31 17.81 11.30
N ALA A 188 -18.98 16.54 11.04
CA ALA A 188 -19.74 15.68 10.14
C ALA A 188 -21.18 15.48 10.62
N THR A 189 -21.37 15.25 11.93
CA THR A 189 -22.70 15.08 12.54
C THR A 189 -23.58 16.31 12.31
N ARG A 190 -23.03 17.53 12.47
CA ARG A 190 -23.78 18.78 12.18
C ARG A 190 -24.14 18.91 10.71
N ARG A 191 -23.21 18.61 9.79
CA ARG A 191 -23.48 18.66 8.34
C ARG A 191 -24.58 17.69 7.92
N LEU A 192 -24.52 16.46 8.41
CA LEU A 192 -25.51 15.43 8.13
C LEU A 192 -26.88 15.77 8.71
N ALA A 193 -26.93 16.29 9.95
CA ALA A 193 -28.19 16.75 10.57
C ALA A 193 -28.82 17.93 9.81
N ALA A 194 -28.01 18.79 9.18
CA ALA A 194 -28.48 19.87 8.33
C ALA A 194 -28.87 19.43 6.90
N GLY A 195 -28.78 18.13 6.58
CA GLY A 195 -29.09 17.62 5.24
C GLY A 195 -28.07 18.03 4.16
N ALA A 196 -26.85 18.41 4.57
CA ALA A 196 -25.79 18.91 3.67
C ALA A 196 -24.51 18.06 3.75
N PRO A 197 -24.56 16.74 3.46
CA PRO A 197 -23.37 15.90 3.39
C PRO A 197 -22.44 16.35 2.26
N ARG A 198 -21.13 16.32 2.51
CA ARG A 198 -20.11 16.61 1.48
C ARG A 198 -20.04 15.54 0.40
N SER A 199 -20.19 14.27 0.79
CA SER A 199 -20.19 13.12 -0.11
C SER A 199 -20.69 11.87 0.61
N VAL A 200 -20.63 10.70 -0.04
CA VAL A 200 -20.86 9.38 0.58
C VAL A 200 -19.84 9.06 1.71
N PHE A 201 -18.69 9.73 1.75
CA PHE A 201 -17.69 9.59 2.81
C PHE A 201 -17.91 10.51 4.01
N ASP A 202 -18.90 11.41 4.01
CA ASP A 202 -19.06 12.37 5.09
C ASP A 202 -19.36 11.65 6.43
N GLY A 203 -18.43 11.79 7.38
CA GLY A 203 -18.48 11.11 8.67
C GLY A 203 -17.97 9.65 8.67
N VAL A 204 -17.45 9.14 7.55
CA VAL A 204 -16.92 7.78 7.47
C VAL A 204 -15.48 7.75 8.02
N PRO A 205 -15.15 6.86 8.99
CA PRO A 205 -13.79 6.76 9.51
C PRO A 205 -12.85 6.10 8.50
N VAL A 206 -11.69 6.71 8.30
CA VAL A 206 -10.61 6.21 7.43
C VAL A 206 -9.27 6.33 8.12
N ALA A 207 -8.31 5.51 7.72
CA ALA A 207 -6.93 5.62 8.19
C ALA A 207 -5.96 5.66 7.01
N VAL A 208 -4.77 6.23 7.23
CA VAL A 208 -3.72 6.29 6.22
C VAL A 208 -2.42 5.74 6.79
N LYS A 209 -1.60 5.11 5.95
CA LYS A 209 -0.28 4.63 6.33
C LYS A 209 0.62 5.77 6.80
N ASP A 210 1.46 5.54 7.80
CA ASP A 210 2.37 6.57 8.38
C ASP A 210 3.30 7.26 7.37
N MET A 211 3.55 6.69 6.19
CA MET A 211 4.31 7.35 5.11
C MET A 211 3.51 8.47 4.40
N ILE A 212 2.19 8.53 4.58
CA ILE A 212 1.30 9.53 3.96
C ILE A 212 1.13 10.69 4.95
N ALA A 213 1.49 11.91 4.55
CA ALA A 213 1.45 13.08 5.42
C ALA A 213 0.02 13.48 5.81
N VAL A 214 -0.20 13.69 7.10
CA VAL A 214 -1.45 14.24 7.65
C VAL A 214 -1.09 15.50 8.43
N ALA A 215 -1.68 16.64 8.06
CA ALA A 215 -1.46 17.91 8.72
C ALA A 215 -1.77 17.80 10.22
N GLY A 216 -0.82 18.22 11.04
CA GLY A 216 -0.91 18.13 12.50
C GLY A 216 -0.41 16.82 13.10
N PHE A 217 -0.14 15.78 12.30
CA PHE A 217 0.40 14.51 12.80
C PHE A 217 1.91 14.45 12.59
N PRO A 218 2.66 13.80 13.51
CA PRO A 218 4.02 13.41 13.21
C PRO A 218 4.03 12.33 12.13
N LYS A 219 5.08 12.33 11.29
CA LYS A 219 5.30 11.32 10.25
C LYS A 219 6.71 10.75 10.36
N TYR A 220 6.81 9.44 10.55
CA TYR A 220 8.09 8.74 10.71
C TYR A 220 8.36 7.68 9.64
N SER A 221 7.38 7.40 8.76
CA SER A 221 7.48 6.32 7.76
C SER A 221 7.86 4.97 8.39
N GLY A 222 7.33 4.68 9.58
CA GLY A 222 7.66 3.51 10.40
C GLY A 222 9.04 3.53 11.05
N ALA A 223 9.84 4.59 10.87
CA ALA A 223 11.13 4.71 11.54
C ALA A 223 10.99 5.07 13.02
N PHE A 224 12.14 5.20 13.69
CA PHE A 224 12.18 5.63 15.08
C PHE A 224 11.42 6.95 15.26
N PRO A 225 10.52 7.07 16.25
CA PRO A 225 9.82 8.32 16.55
C PRO A 225 10.80 9.38 17.06
N SER A 226 11.45 10.08 16.14
CA SER A 226 12.55 11.00 16.39
C SER A 226 12.12 12.29 17.10
N GLY A 227 10.83 12.47 17.35
CA GLY A 227 10.27 13.73 17.86
C GLY A 227 10.21 14.82 16.80
N ARG A 228 10.27 14.45 15.50
CA ARG A 228 9.99 15.37 14.40
C ARG A 228 8.62 16.01 14.62
N GLY A 229 8.56 17.33 14.42
CA GLY A 229 7.33 18.10 14.56
C GLY A 229 6.23 17.63 13.60
N PRO A 230 4.98 18.05 13.84
CA PRO A 230 3.85 17.66 13.00
C PRO A 230 4.04 18.13 11.55
N GLU A 231 3.48 17.37 10.61
CA GLU A 231 3.45 17.76 9.20
C GLU A 231 2.65 19.06 9.04
N PRO A 232 3.16 20.03 8.27
CA PRO A 232 2.50 21.33 8.12
C PRO A 232 1.30 21.27 7.17
N ARG A 233 1.16 20.21 6.38
CA ARG A 233 0.14 20.08 5.34
C ARG A 233 -0.19 18.63 5.06
N ASP A 234 -1.42 18.40 4.63
CA ASP A 234 -1.89 17.10 4.16
C ASP A 234 -1.17 16.70 2.86
N ASP A 235 -0.94 15.40 2.70
CA ASP A 235 -0.73 14.80 1.39
C ASP A 235 -2.01 14.94 0.54
N PRO A 236 -1.93 15.07 -0.80
CA PRO A 236 -3.11 15.19 -1.65
C PRO A 236 -4.20 14.14 -1.39
N VAL A 237 -3.81 12.90 -1.08
CA VAL A 237 -4.75 11.83 -0.70
C VAL A 237 -5.56 12.19 0.54
N VAL A 238 -4.90 12.71 1.57
CA VAL A 238 -5.53 13.07 2.85
C VAL A 238 -6.42 14.30 2.71
N ALA A 239 -5.96 15.30 1.95
CA ALA A 239 -6.75 16.49 1.64
C ALA A 239 -8.08 16.09 0.98
N ARG A 240 -8.04 15.20 -0.02
CA ARG A 240 -9.25 14.70 -0.70
C ARG A 240 -10.20 13.94 0.22
N LEU A 241 -9.66 13.08 1.08
CA LEU A 241 -10.48 12.39 2.08
C LEU A 241 -11.21 13.39 3.00
N ARG A 242 -10.52 14.44 3.45
CA ARG A 242 -11.11 15.51 4.28
C ARG A 242 -12.12 16.35 3.53
N ASP A 243 -11.87 16.68 2.26
CA ASP A 243 -12.79 17.43 1.40
C ASP A 243 -14.08 16.64 1.13
N ALA A 244 -13.98 15.32 1.00
CA ALA A 244 -15.14 14.42 0.94
C ALA A 244 -15.89 14.29 2.28
N GLY A 245 -15.33 14.80 3.37
CA GLY A 245 -15.91 14.76 4.71
C GLY A 245 -15.54 13.53 5.54
N ALA A 246 -14.59 12.70 5.08
CA ALA A 246 -14.12 11.55 5.83
C ALA A 246 -13.43 11.97 7.13
N ILE A 247 -13.52 11.11 8.15
CA ILE A 247 -12.85 11.30 9.44
C ILE A 247 -11.51 10.56 9.37
N VAL A 248 -10.41 11.30 9.27
CA VAL A 248 -9.06 10.72 9.31
C VAL A 248 -8.72 10.36 10.75
N VAL A 249 -8.78 9.06 11.06
CA VAL A 249 -8.62 8.51 12.41
C VAL A 249 -7.17 8.62 12.89
N GLY A 250 -6.23 8.23 12.03
CA GLY A 250 -4.84 8.07 12.44
C GLY A 250 -3.90 7.67 11.32
N ALA A 251 -2.61 7.77 11.62
CA ALA A 251 -1.52 7.19 10.85
C ALA A 251 -1.28 5.74 11.33
N THR A 252 -1.40 4.76 10.44
CA THR A 252 -1.26 3.34 10.77
C THR A 252 0.19 2.89 10.78
N VAL A 253 0.52 1.91 11.64
CA VAL A 253 1.86 1.31 11.66
C VAL A 253 2.20 0.67 10.31
N MET A 254 3.49 0.65 10.02
CA MET A 254 4.04 0.06 8.81
C MET A 254 5.43 -0.51 9.09
N THR A 255 5.92 -1.40 8.22
CA THR A 255 7.34 -1.75 8.21
C THR A 255 8.18 -0.50 7.95
N GLU A 256 9.28 -0.36 8.68
CA GLU A 256 10.22 0.77 8.59
C GLU A 256 10.63 1.03 7.14
N PHE A 257 10.37 2.25 6.66
CA PHE A 257 10.58 2.73 5.27
C PHE A 257 9.92 1.89 4.16
N GLY A 258 9.05 0.95 4.52
CA GLY A 258 8.44 0.04 3.55
C GLY A 258 9.33 -1.12 3.09
N ILE A 259 10.49 -1.33 3.74
CA ILE A 259 11.54 -2.26 3.29
C ILE A 259 11.35 -3.65 3.89
N SER A 260 10.16 -4.23 3.73
CA SER A 260 9.86 -5.66 3.90
C SER A 260 8.36 -5.93 3.72
N PRO A 261 7.98 -7.07 3.10
CA PRO A 261 6.59 -7.49 2.97
C PRO A 261 6.05 -8.24 4.21
N ILE A 262 6.85 -8.42 5.27
CA ILE A 262 6.47 -9.23 6.44
C ILE A 262 5.49 -8.49 7.36
N GLY A 263 5.62 -7.16 7.45
CA GLY A 263 4.75 -6.34 8.29
C GLY A 263 5.21 -6.18 9.74
N TRP A 264 6.42 -6.63 10.08
CA TRP A 264 7.07 -6.34 11.36
C TRP A 264 7.71 -4.96 11.38
N ASN A 265 7.70 -4.30 12.54
CA ASN A 265 8.42 -3.06 12.80
C ASN A 265 9.18 -3.14 14.13
N ALA A 266 10.43 -2.68 14.17
CA ALA A 266 11.26 -2.76 15.37
C ALA A 266 10.83 -1.82 16.50
N HIS A 267 10.15 -0.72 16.19
CA HIS A 267 9.73 0.32 17.13
C HIS A 267 8.27 0.15 17.57
N TYR A 268 7.43 -0.39 16.70
CA TYR A 268 5.99 -0.54 16.92
C TYR A 268 5.54 -2.00 17.11
N GLY A 269 6.40 -2.98 16.83
CA GLY A 269 5.99 -4.36 16.62
C GLY A 269 5.29 -4.55 15.26
N GLY A 270 4.69 -5.71 15.04
CA GLY A 270 3.81 -5.93 13.88
C GLY A 270 2.41 -6.25 14.35
N ALA A 271 1.40 -5.57 13.79
CA ALA A 271 0.02 -6.00 13.98
C ALA A 271 -0.16 -7.41 13.41
N ARG A 272 -0.80 -8.28 14.19
CA ARG A 272 -1.05 -9.69 13.91
C ARG A 272 -2.22 -9.86 12.97
N ASN A 273 -2.24 -10.99 12.28
CA ASN A 273 -3.27 -11.29 11.31
C ASN A 273 -4.62 -11.54 12.03
N PRO A 274 -5.72 -10.85 11.67
CA PRO A 274 -7.03 -11.09 12.27
C PRO A 274 -7.59 -12.50 12.07
N TRP A 275 -7.09 -13.24 11.07
CA TRP A 275 -7.47 -14.64 10.83
C TRP A 275 -6.71 -15.63 11.71
N ASP A 276 -5.50 -15.28 12.13
CA ASP A 276 -4.64 -16.09 13.00
C ASP A 276 -3.59 -15.18 13.69
N ALA A 277 -3.73 -14.98 15.00
CA ALA A 277 -2.88 -14.05 15.75
C ALA A 277 -1.40 -14.49 15.83
N ASP A 278 -1.09 -15.76 15.52
CA ASP A 278 0.29 -16.25 15.46
C ASP A 278 0.96 -15.98 14.10
N ARG A 279 0.21 -15.46 13.13
CA ARG A 279 0.68 -15.16 11.77
C ARG A 279 0.92 -13.67 11.56
N TYR A 280 1.80 -13.38 10.61
CA TYR A 280 1.99 -12.04 10.10
C TYR A 280 0.80 -11.60 9.25
N ALA A 281 0.42 -10.33 9.38
CA ALA A 281 -0.60 -9.70 8.54
C ALA A 281 -0.06 -9.22 7.18
N GLY A 282 1.25 -9.36 6.93
CA GLY A 282 1.91 -8.82 5.75
C GLY A 282 2.20 -7.32 5.86
N GLY A 283 3.00 -6.83 4.93
CA GLY A 283 3.52 -5.49 4.94
C GLY A 283 3.80 -4.95 3.53
N SER A 284 4.19 -3.69 3.42
CA SER A 284 4.54 -2.83 4.56
C SER A 284 3.35 -2.08 5.19
N SER A 285 2.15 -2.12 4.62
CA SER A 285 0.97 -1.39 5.15
C SER A 285 0.21 -2.19 6.22
N THR A 286 0.92 -2.76 7.19
CA THR A 286 0.38 -3.71 8.18
C THR A 286 -0.83 -3.18 8.94
N GLY A 287 -0.70 -2.00 9.56
CA GLY A 287 -1.78 -1.45 10.38
C GLY A 287 -3.01 -1.08 9.55
N SER A 288 -2.81 -0.63 8.30
CA SER A 288 -3.91 -0.34 7.38
C SER A 288 -4.75 -1.57 7.10
N ALA A 289 -4.11 -2.70 6.75
CA ALA A 289 -4.80 -3.94 6.47
C ALA A 289 -5.48 -4.53 7.71
N VAL A 290 -4.79 -4.57 8.86
CA VAL A 290 -5.36 -5.10 10.10
C VAL A 290 -6.56 -4.28 10.57
N ALA A 291 -6.51 -2.95 10.48
CA ALA A 291 -7.64 -2.10 10.86
C ALA A 291 -8.90 -2.40 10.03
N VAL A 292 -8.74 -2.61 8.73
CA VAL A 292 -9.85 -2.92 7.81
C VAL A 292 -10.35 -4.35 8.02
N ALA A 293 -9.45 -5.34 8.05
CA ALA A 293 -9.79 -6.75 8.20
C ALA A 293 -10.45 -7.06 9.55
N ALA A 294 -10.03 -6.39 10.62
CA ALA A 294 -10.67 -6.48 11.93
C ALA A 294 -12.04 -5.79 12.01
N GLY A 295 -12.40 -4.98 10.99
CA GLY A 295 -13.65 -4.23 10.96
C GLY A 295 -13.67 -2.99 11.85
N LEU A 296 -12.50 -2.46 12.21
CA LEU A 296 -12.40 -1.20 12.96
C LEU A 296 -12.81 0.00 12.10
N LEU A 297 -12.50 -0.05 10.80
CA LEU A 297 -12.81 0.96 9.82
C LEU A 297 -13.05 0.31 8.45
N PRO A 298 -13.93 0.86 7.60
CA PRO A 298 -14.29 0.26 6.31
C PRO A 298 -13.14 0.32 5.30
N VAL A 299 -12.30 1.35 5.38
CA VAL A 299 -11.27 1.65 4.38
C VAL A 299 -10.03 2.25 5.02
N ALA A 300 -8.86 1.81 4.57
CA ALA A 300 -7.58 2.48 4.82
C ALA A 300 -6.81 2.70 3.52
N VAL A 301 -5.92 3.69 3.50
CA VAL A 301 -5.03 3.93 2.35
C VAL A 301 -3.60 3.55 2.71
N GLY A 302 -3.07 2.59 1.94
CA GLY A 302 -1.69 2.16 1.99
C GLY A 302 -0.83 2.77 0.89
N PHE A 303 0.37 2.21 0.75
CA PHE A 303 1.35 2.63 -0.24
C PHE A 303 2.09 1.39 -0.75
N ASP A 304 2.06 1.13 -2.05
CA ASP A 304 2.53 -0.08 -2.73
C ASP A 304 3.70 0.23 -3.67
N GLY A 305 4.89 -0.28 -3.35
CA GLY A 305 6.07 -0.25 -4.25
C GLY A 305 6.51 -1.63 -4.74
N GLY A 306 6.37 -2.65 -3.90
CA GLY A 306 6.70 -4.04 -4.20
C GLY A 306 5.64 -5.02 -3.71
N GLY A 307 4.36 -4.59 -3.67
CA GLY A 307 3.25 -5.37 -3.13
C GLY A 307 2.77 -4.90 -1.76
N SER A 308 3.20 -3.73 -1.28
CA SER A 308 2.91 -3.28 0.08
C SER A 308 1.44 -2.94 0.39
N VAL A 309 0.55 -2.96 -0.62
CA VAL A 309 -0.91 -3.00 -0.46
C VAL A 309 -1.43 -4.40 -0.78
N ARG A 310 -1.00 -5.00 -1.90
CA ARG A 310 -1.49 -6.30 -2.37
C ARG A 310 -1.16 -7.47 -1.43
N VAL A 311 0.06 -7.55 -0.92
CA VAL A 311 0.52 -8.62 0.00
C VAL A 311 -0.30 -8.62 1.30
N PRO A 312 -0.37 -7.51 2.07
CA PRO A 312 -1.17 -7.52 3.29
C PRO A 312 -2.66 -7.68 3.00
N ALA A 313 -3.17 -7.24 1.85
CA ALA A 313 -4.56 -7.48 1.46
C ALA A 313 -4.82 -8.99 1.28
N ALA A 314 -3.97 -9.68 0.51
CA ALA A 314 -4.09 -11.12 0.29
C ALA A 314 -4.00 -11.91 1.61
N LEU A 315 -3.04 -11.57 2.48
CA LEU A 315 -2.85 -12.27 3.75
C LEU A 315 -3.96 -11.99 4.77
N THR A 316 -4.65 -10.85 4.68
CA THR A 316 -5.74 -10.48 5.60
C THR A 316 -7.13 -10.61 4.99
N GLY A 317 -7.26 -11.26 3.83
CA GLY A 317 -8.56 -11.52 3.20
C GLY A 317 -9.30 -10.24 2.77
N LEU A 318 -8.55 -9.26 2.26
CA LEU A 318 -9.06 -7.98 1.79
C LEU A 318 -8.83 -7.79 0.29
N TYR A 319 -9.54 -6.82 -0.26
CA TYR A 319 -9.24 -6.26 -1.57
C TYR A 319 -8.26 -5.10 -1.42
N GLY A 320 -7.14 -5.16 -2.14
CA GLY A 320 -6.11 -4.13 -2.14
C GLY A 320 -5.78 -3.70 -3.56
N LEU A 321 -6.01 -2.42 -3.88
CA LEU A 321 -5.74 -1.89 -5.21
C LEU A 321 -4.38 -1.19 -5.24
N ALA A 322 -3.43 -1.76 -6.00
CA ALA A 322 -2.24 -1.03 -6.43
C ALA A 322 -2.58 -0.24 -7.71
N ALA A 323 -2.65 1.08 -7.60
CA ALA A 323 -2.94 1.94 -8.74
C ALA A 323 -1.79 1.93 -9.75
N GLY A 324 -2.10 2.23 -11.02
CA GLY A 324 -1.08 2.47 -12.05
C GLY A 324 -0.12 3.59 -11.67
N PHE A 325 1.06 3.62 -12.29
CA PHE A 325 2.09 4.58 -11.88
C PHE A 325 1.66 6.03 -12.01
N ALA A 326 1.97 6.83 -10.98
CA ALA A 326 1.60 8.24 -10.85
C ALA A 326 0.09 8.54 -10.93
N ARG A 327 -0.76 7.52 -10.77
CA ARG A 327 -2.21 7.69 -10.87
C ARG A 327 -2.82 8.41 -9.66
N VAL A 328 -2.35 8.09 -8.47
CA VAL A 328 -2.75 8.77 -7.25
C VAL A 328 -1.64 9.76 -6.91
N PRO A 329 -1.89 11.08 -6.96
CA PRO A 329 -0.90 12.07 -6.54
C PRO A 329 -0.46 11.82 -5.11
N PHE A 330 0.85 11.77 -4.89
CA PHE A 330 1.45 11.65 -3.56
C PHE A 330 2.71 12.52 -3.47
N ARG A 331 3.08 12.86 -2.24
CA ARG A 331 4.37 13.48 -1.93
C ARG A 331 5.30 12.42 -1.36
N THR A 332 6.43 12.22 -2.02
CA THR A 332 7.51 11.36 -1.51
C THR A 332 8.75 12.19 -1.23
N GLU A 333 9.49 11.78 -0.20
CA GLU A 333 10.78 12.36 0.18
C GLU A 333 11.92 11.88 -0.73
N ALA A 334 11.72 10.77 -1.45
CA ALA A 334 12.68 10.21 -2.40
C ALA A 334 12.00 9.95 -3.77
N PRO A 335 12.64 10.33 -4.90
CA PRO A 335 12.11 10.02 -6.22
C PRO A 335 12.09 8.50 -6.42
N CYS A 336 10.90 7.91 -6.53
CA CYS A 336 10.73 6.48 -6.70
C CYS A 336 9.79 6.20 -7.88
N SER A 337 10.19 5.32 -8.78
CA SER A 337 9.46 4.99 -10.02
C SER A 337 8.45 3.85 -9.86
N MET A 338 8.24 3.36 -8.64
CA MET A 338 7.46 2.14 -8.39
C MET A 338 6.33 2.30 -7.39
N THR A 339 6.27 3.39 -6.63
CA THR A 339 5.40 3.46 -5.45
C THR A 339 4.13 4.24 -5.71
N HIS A 340 2.99 3.69 -5.26
CA HIS A 340 1.67 4.28 -5.45
C HIS A 340 0.81 4.14 -4.22
N ALA A 341 0.00 5.15 -3.92
CA ALA A 341 -1.04 5.02 -2.91
C ALA A 341 -2.17 4.11 -3.41
N GLY A 342 -2.72 3.30 -2.51
CA GLY A 342 -3.69 2.27 -2.84
C GLY A 342 -4.64 1.97 -1.68
N PRO A 343 -5.95 1.86 -1.92
CA PRO A 343 -6.92 1.56 -0.87
C PRO A 343 -6.97 0.07 -0.51
N PHE A 344 -7.33 -0.20 0.75
CA PHE A 344 -7.82 -1.47 1.27
C PHE A 344 -9.34 -1.39 1.45
N ALA A 345 -10.06 -2.42 1.03
CA ALA A 345 -11.50 -2.55 1.19
C ALA A 345 -11.91 -3.97 1.58
N THR A 346 -13.05 -4.11 2.24
CA THR A 346 -13.58 -5.41 2.69
C THR A 346 -14.42 -6.12 1.62
N THR A 347 -14.76 -5.44 0.52
CA THR A 347 -15.49 -6.03 -0.59
C THR A 347 -14.99 -5.57 -1.95
N ALA A 348 -14.99 -6.50 -2.92
CA ALA A 348 -14.88 -6.22 -4.36
C ALA A 348 -16.22 -5.88 -4.99
N ARG A 349 -17.22 -5.47 -4.20
CA ARG A 349 -18.23 -4.63 -4.84
C ARG A 349 -17.43 -3.48 -5.44
N ASP A 350 -17.46 -3.39 -6.76
CA ASP A 350 -16.55 -2.53 -7.52
C ASP A 350 -16.53 -1.13 -6.91
N ALA A 351 -17.73 -0.61 -6.62
CA ALA A 351 -18.12 0.16 -5.44
C ALA A 351 -17.07 0.79 -4.53
N GLU A 352 -16.65 0.07 -3.49
CA GLU A 352 -15.99 0.67 -2.34
C GLU A 352 -14.55 0.96 -2.68
N LEU A 353 -13.90 0.03 -3.35
CA LEU A 353 -12.56 0.20 -3.91
C LEU A 353 -12.58 1.28 -5.01
N ALA A 354 -13.61 1.29 -5.87
CA ALA A 354 -13.84 2.31 -6.90
C ALA A 354 -14.01 3.70 -6.30
N LEU A 355 -14.85 3.85 -5.28
CA LEU A 355 -15.20 5.12 -4.65
C LEU A 355 -13.98 5.74 -4.00
N VAL A 356 -13.23 4.94 -3.24
CA VAL A 356 -12.00 5.41 -2.61
C VAL A 356 -10.97 5.73 -3.67
N TYR A 357 -10.80 4.87 -4.67
CA TYR A 357 -9.88 5.12 -5.78
C TYR A 357 -10.24 6.38 -6.58
N ALA A 358 -11.52 6.60 -6.88
CA ALA A 358 -12.03 7.79 -7.55
C ALA A 358 -11.64 9.05 -6.78
N LEU A 359 -11.90 9.01 -5.47
CA LEU A 359 -11.65 10.12 -4.57
C LEU A 359 -10.16 10.44 -4.50
N ILE A 360 -9.30 9.44 -4.31
CA ILE A 360 -7.87 9.68 -4.11
C ILE A 360 -7.13 9.96 -5.43
N SER A 361 -7.62 9.47 -6.57
CA SER A 361 -6.95 9.60 -7.88
C SER A 361 -7.28 10.88 -8.66
N ALA A 362 -7.95 11.84 -8.02
CA ALA A 362 -8.19 13.17 -8.57
C ALA A 362 -6.90 13.85 -9.09
N PRO A 363 -6.94 14.60 -10.22
CA PRO A 363 -5.83 15.42 -10.67
C PRO A 363 -5.35 16.33 -9.53
N ALA A 364 -4.04 16.37 -9.34
CA ALA A 364 -3.41 17.38 -8.49
C ALA A 364 -3.43 18.71 -9.26
N ALA A 365 -3.69 19.82 -8.55
CA ALA A 365 -3.37 21.14 -9.11
C ALA A 365 -1.85 21.22 -9.37
N ASP A 366 -1.42 22.08 -10.29
CA ASP A 366 -0.01 22.25 -10.61
C ASP A 366 0.81 22.49 -9.33
N GLY A 367 1.79 21.61 -9.05
CA GLY A 367 2.65 21.69 -7.87
C GLY A 367 2.18 20.94 -6.60
N GLU A 368 1.06 20.22 -6.62
CA GLU A 368 0.56 19.51 -5.42
C GLU A 368 1.31 18.21 -5.07
N GLY A 369 2.15 17.66 -5.97
CA GLY A 369 2.93 16.43 -5.76
C GLY A 369 4.25 16.38 -6.54
N THR A 370 5.16 15.47 -6.19
CA THR A 370 6.50 15.33 -6.82
C THR A 370 6.49 14.53 -8.12
N HIS A 371 5.43 13.74 -8.36
CA HIS A 371 5.22 12.96 -9.58
C HIS A 371 3.83 13.26 -10.16
N THR A 372 3.69 14.37 -10.88
CA THR A 372 2.44 14.77 -11.53
C THR A 372 2.42 14.29 -12.98
N THR A 373 1.93 13.06 -13.18
CA THR A 373 1.52 12.62 -14.51
C THR A 373 0.11 12.04 -14.41
N THR A 374 -0.85 12.95 -14.46
CA THR A 374 -2.30 12.77 -14.34
C THR A 374 -2.88 11.95 -15.48
N THR A 375 -3.21 10.66 -15.30
CA THR A 375 -3.76 9.90 -16.44
C THR A 375 -4.78 8.79 -16.11
N LEU A 376 -5.94 8.95 -16.75
CA LEU A 376 -7.06 8.03 -17.03
C LEU A 376 -7.78 7.32 -15.88
N TYR A 377 -8.70 8.01 -15.22
CA TYR A 377 -9.83 7.32 -14.59
C TYR A 377 -10.77 6.77 -15.69
N ARG A 378 -11.02 5.48 -15.64
CA ARG A 378 -12.32 4.93 -15.97
C ARG A 378 -12.85 4.45 -14.63
N PRO A 379 -13.88 5.08 -14.05
CA PRO A 379 -14.62 4.46 -12.96
C PRO A 379 -14.92 3.02 -13.35
N PRO A 380 -14.87 2.07 -12.41
CA PRO A 380 -15.62 0.84 -12.60
C PRO A 380 -17.04 1.23 -13.04
N PRO A 381 -17.59 0.55 -14.06
CA PRO A 381 -18.94 0.82 -14.51
C PRO A 381 -19.90 0.83 -13.31
N PRO A 382 -20.99 1.62 -13.37
CA PRO A 382 -22.01 1.50 -12.35
C PRO A 382 -22.45 0.05 -12.18
N SER A 383 -22.67 -0.44 -10.95
CA SER A 383 -23.55 -1.57 -10.64
C SER A 383 -24.68 -1.66 -11.66
N GLY A 384 -24.72 -2.74 -12.44
CA GLY A 384 -25.71 -2.96 -13.49
C GLY A 384 -25.32 -2.50 -14.89
N ALA A 385 -24.16 -1.86 -15.09
CA ALA A 385 -23.59 -1.78 -16.44
C ALA A 385 -23.19 -3.20 -16.88
N GLU A 386 -23.34 -3.49 -18.17
CA GLU A 386 -22.98 -4.80 -18.69
C GLU A 386 -21.53 -5.14 -18.27
N PRO A 387 -21.29 -6.35 -17.73
CA PRO A 387 -19.95 -6.82 -17.47
C PRO A 387 -19.12 -6.64 -18.75
N PRO A 388 -17.79 -6.43 -18.62
CA PRO A 388 -16.96 -6.17 -19.78
C PRO A 388 -17.20 -7.25 -20.84
N ARG A 389 -17.32 -6.82 -22.11
CA ARG A 389 -17.27 -7.72 -23.27
C ARG A 389 -16.18 -8.76 -23.02
N ARG A 390 -16.50 -10.05 -23.26
CA ARG A 390 -15.61 -11.21 -23.13
C ARG A 390 -14.12 -10.80 -23.21
N MET A 391 -13.44 -10.81 -22.07
CA MET A 391 -12.05 -10.35 -21.96
C MET A 391 -11.07 -11.47 -22.28
N ARG A 392 -9.84 -11.11 -22.64
CA ARG A 392 -8.70 -12.04 -22.74
C ARG A 392 -7.84 -11.87 -21.50
N LEU A 393 -7.71 -12.91 -20.70
CA LEU A 393 -7.02 -12.91 -19.42
C LEU A 393 -5.71 -13.69 -19.54
N GLY A 394 -4.58 -13.00 -19.36
CA GLY A 394 -3.26 -13.62 -19.35
C GLY A 394 -3.03 -14.41 -18.06
N VAL A 395 -2.73 -15.71 -18.17
CA VAL A 395 -2.48 -16.61 -17.03
C VAL A 395 -1.00 -16.96 -16.97
N LEU A 396 -0.34 -16.58 -15.88
CA LEU A 396 1.06 -16.90 -15.63
C LEU A 396 1.17 -18.27 -14.93
N ARG A 397 1.03 -19.35 -15.69
CA ARG A 397 1.02 -20.73 -15.16
C ARG A 397 2.21 -21.05 -14.27
N GLY A 398 3.41 -20.66 -14.68
CA GLY A 398 4.63 -20.89 -13.89
C GLY A 398 4.56 -20.32 -12.46
N ALA A 399 3.94 -19.15 -12.26
CA ALA A 399 3.78 -18.57 -10.92
C ALA A 399 2.69 -19.25 -10.09
N ILE A 400 1.70 -19.84 -10.73
CA ILE A 400 0.63 -20.61 -10.07
C ILE A 400 1.19 -21.96 -9.61
N ASP A 401 1.93 -22.64 -10.48
CA ASP A 401 2.53 -23.94 -10.20
C ASP A 401 3.59 -23.89 -9.08
N ASP A 402 4.26 -22.75 -8.95
CA ASP A 402 5.29 -22.45 -7.95
C ASP A 402 4.72 -21.93 -6.61
N SER A 403 3.39 -21.93 -6.46
CA SER A 403 2.73 -21.56 -5.20
C SER A 403 2.42 -22.77 -4.32
N GLU A 404 2.09 -22.53 -3.04
CA GLU A 404 1.61 -23.58 -2.15
C GLU A 404 0.35 -24.27 -2.74
N PRO A 405 0.14 -25.58 -2.50
CA PRO A 405 -0.94 -26.33 -3.14
C PRO A 405 -2.33 -25.72 -2.92
N ASP A 406 -2.60 -25.19 -1.74
CA ASP A 406 -3.89 -24.56 -1.39
C ASP A 406 -4.12 -23.24 -2.13
N VAL A 407 -3.06 -22.44 -2.32
CA VAL A 407 -3.09 -21.20 -3.12
C VAL A 407 -3.34 -21.54 -4.59
N ARG A 408 -2.61 -22.52 -5.13
CA ARG A 408 -2.80 -22.99 -6.50
C ARG A 408 -4.24 -23.43 -6.74
N ASP A 409 -4.76 -24.31 -5.88
CA ASP A 409 -6.11 -24.85 -6.03
C ASP A 409 -7.18 -23.74 -5.97
N ALA A 410 -7.00 -22.74 -5.11
CA ALA A 410 -7.90 -21.59 -5.01
C ALA A 410 -7.84 -20.70 -6.27
N VAL A 411 -6.66 -20.47 -6.84
CA VAL A 411 -6.49 -19.71 -8.08
C VAL A 411 -7.07 -20.45 -9.27
N GLU A 412 -6.85 -21.76 -9.39
CA GLU A 412 -7.41 -22.58 -10.46
C GLU A 412 -8.95 -22.61 -10.40
N ALA A 413 -9.54 -22.69 -9.20
CA ALA A 413 -10.98 -22.58 -9.03
C ALA A 413 -11.51 -21.21 -9.49
N ALA A 414 -10.80 -20.12 -9.20
CA ALA A 414 -11.18 -18.79 -9.67
C ALA A 414 -11.04 -18.65 -11.19
N LEU A 415 -9.98 -19.22 -11.79
CA LEU A 415 -9.79 -19.24 -13.24
C LEU A 415 -10.88 -20.05 -13.94
N ALA A 416 -11.27 -21.20 -13.39
CA ALA A 416 -12.36 -22.01 -13.93
C ALA A 416 -13.69 -21.23 -13.97
N ALA A 417 -14.01 -20.49 -12.91
CA ALA A 417 -15.19 -19.62 -12.89
C ALA A 417 -15.10 -18.47 -13.92
N LEU A 418 -13.92 -17.86 -14.08
CA LEU A 418 -13.73 -16.79 -15.07
C LEU A 418 -13.76 -17.30 -16.51
N ALA A 419 -13.39 -18.56 -16.76
CA ALA A 419 -13.40 -19.16 -18.09
C ALA A 419 -14.81 -19.33 -18.69
N GLU A 420 -15.85 -19.28 -17.85
CA GLU A 420 -17.25 -19.30 -18.31
C GLU A 420 -17.57 -18.07 -19.19
N ASP A 421 -17.04 -16.91 -18.82
CA ASP A 421 -17.35 -15.61 -19.45
C ASP A 421 -16.15 -14.96 -20.18
N HIS A 422 -14.94 -15.52 -20.04
CA HIS A 422 -13.70 -14.93 -20.52
C HIS A 422 -12.79 -15.95 -21.24
N GLU A 423 -11.89 -15.45 -22.09
CA GLU A 423 -10.85 -16.25 -22.74
C GLU A 423 -9.60 -16.26 -21.86
N LEU A 424 -9.17 -17.42 -21.40
CA LEU A 424 -7.91 -17.59 -20.69
C LEU A 424 -6.78 -17.83 -21.70
N VAL A 425 -5.68 -17.10 -21.57
CA VAL A 425 -4.51 -17.20 -22.44
C VAL A 425 -3.28 -17.40 -21.57
N ASP A 426 -2.62 -18.55 -21.68
CA ASP A 426 -1.36 -18.76 -20.97
C ASP A 426 -0.29 -17.82 -21.52
N VAL A 427 0.41 -17.13 -20.62
CA VAL A 427 1.45 -16.16 -20.95
C VAL A 427 2.72 -16.46 -20.17
N ALA A 428 3.87 -16.17 -20.79
CA ALA A 428 5.17 -16.16 -20.13
C ALA A 428 5.64 -14.72 -19.93
N ILE A 429 6.26 -14.44 -18.79
CA ILE A 429 7.00 -13.20 -18.55
C ILE A 429 8.49 -13.59 -18.48
N PRO A 430 9.25 -13.42 -19.58
CA PRO A 430 10.67 -13.73 -19.57
C PRO A 430 11.41 -12.88 -18.54
N HIS A 431 12.44 -13.46 -17.93
CA HIS A 431 13.33 -12.78 -16.99
C HIS A 431 12.64 -12.24 -15.73
N LEU A 432 11.52 -12.82 -15.31
CA LEU A 432 10.74 -12.39 -14.15
C LEU A 432 11.60 -12.25 -12.89
N MET A 433 12.49 -13.19 -12.62
CA MET A 433 13.39 -13.10 -11.46
C MET A 433 14.39 -11.95 -11.60
N THR A 434 14.96 -11.79 -12.79
CA THR A 434 15.91 -10.70 -13.08
C THR A 434 15.22 -9.33 -12.96
N LEU A 435 13.97 -9.20 -13.40
CA LEU A 435 13.16 -8.00 -13.23
C LEU A 435 12.82 -7.72 -11.77
N SER A 436 12.51 -8.76 -10.99
CA SER A 436 12.28 -8.65 -9.54
C SER A 436 13.52 -8.10 -8.80
N LEU A 437 14.70 -8.60 -9.14
CA LEU A 437 15.98 -8.11 -8.60
C LEU A 437 16.28 -6.65 -9.00
N ALA A 438 15.90 -6.24 -10.22
CA ALA A 438 16.02 -4.86 -10.65
C ALA A 438 15.14 -3.92 -9.83
N GLY A 439 13.91 -4.35 -9.50
CA GLY A 439 13.00 -3.63 -8.61
C GLY A 439 13.58 -3.41 -7.22
N ALA A 440 14.28 -4.41 -6.65
CA ALA A 440 14.96 -4.26 -5.36
C ALA A 440 16.09 -3.22 -5.34
N ARG A 441 16.58 -2.79 -6.52
CA ARG A 441 17.71 -1.86 -6.68
C ARG A 441 17.30 -0.43 -7.07
N GLY A 442 16.06 -0.22 -7.51
CA GLY A 442 15.55 1.06 -8.00
C GLY A 442 14.74 1.88 -7.01
N GLY A 443 14.76 1.53 -5.72
CA GLY A 443 14.01 2.18 -4.64
C GLY A 443 14.67 3.42 -4.06
#